data_AF-A0AAD2FS05-F1
#
_entry.id   AF-A0AAD2FS05-F1
#
_cell.length_a   1.000
_cell.length_b   1.000
_cell.length_c   1.000
_cell.angle_alpha   90.00
_cell.angle_beta   90.00
_cell.angle_gamma   90.00
#
_symmetry.space_group_name_H-M   'P 1'
#
loop_
_entity.id
_entity.type
_entity.pdbx_description
1 polymer ?
#
loop_
_entity_poly.entity_id
_entity_poly.type
_entity_poly.pdbx_seq_one_letter_code
_entity_poly.pdbx_strand_id
1 'polypeptide(L)'
;MVPKFDPQTRKWSPTSPEEEASAGYDIWGSLLRQGPNPFIQRLFQADEYEQGVLKFMAGDKVDRNTAQAEMDAYLQNPNDWAYNRVNGYNVDYLTLNPKQIGLTLAWAAIIVPLLGRAIYCGITRDNVWAILP
;
A
#
# COMPACT_ATOMS: atom_id res chain seq x y z
N MET A 1 -3.94 -15.42 -17.90
CA MET A 1 -2.59 -15.99 -18.14
C MET A 1 -1.83 -15.86 -16.82
N VAL A 2 -0.56 -16.28 -16.70
CA VAL A 2 0.21 -16.07 -15.47
C VAL A 2 1.55 -15.42 -15.80
N PRO A 3 2.07 -14.51 -14.95
CA PRO A 3 3.38 -13.91 -15.16
C PRO A 3 4.48 -14.97 -15.31
N LYS A 4 5.47 -14.67 -16.15
CA LYS A 4 6.57 -15.59 -16.45
C LYS A 4 7.82 -15.20 -15.66
N PHE A 5 8.44 -16.19 -15.02
CA PHE A 5 9.75 -16.02 -14.40
C PHE A 5 10.86 -16.23 -15.43
N ASP A 6 11.80 -15.29 -15.49
CA ASP A 6 13.04 -15.43 -16.24
C ASP A 6 14.18 -15.89 -15.32
N PRO A 7 14.71 -17.12 -15.50
CA PRO A 7 15.81 -17.65 -14.69
C PRO A 7 17.12 -16.87 -14.81
N GLN A 8 17.35 -16.17 -15.93
CA GLN A 8 18.60 -15.44 -16.17
C GLN A 8 18.65 -14.13 -15.39
N THR A 9 17.57 -13.36 -15.45
CA THR A 9 17.45 -12.08 -14.74
C THR A 9 16.91 -12.23 -13.32
N ARG A 10 16.37 -13.41 -12.97
CA ARG A 10 15.66 -13.70 -11.72
C ARG A 10 14.48 -12.77 -11.47
N LYS A 11 13.84 -12.30 -12.55
CA LYS A 11 12.70 -11.38 -12.51
C LYS A 11 11.45 -12.04 -13.11
N TRP A 12 10.31 -11.60 -12.63
CA TRP A 12 8.99 -11.85 -13.19
C TRP A 12 8.66 -10.76 -14.21
N SER A 13 8.05 -11.18 -15.33
CA SER A 13 7.57 -10.30 -16.37
C SER A 13 6.09 -10.60 -16.67
N PRO A 14 5.24 -9.58 -16.87
CA PRO A 14 3.87 -9.78 -17.32
C PRO A 14 3.86 -10.39 -18.73
N THR A 15 2.87 -11.22 -18.99
CA THR A 15 2.65 -11.90 -20.27
C THR A 15 1.44 -11.37 -21.03
N SER A 16 0.61 -10.57 -20.36
CA SER A 16 -0.56 -9.91 -20.92
C SER A 16 -0.75 -8.50 -20.34
N PRO A 17 -1.51 -7.61 -21.01
CA PRO A 17 -1.81 -6.26 -20.50
C PRO A 17 -2.55 -6.26 -19.15
N GLU A 18 -3.28 -7.32 -18.83
CA GLU A 18 -4.02 -7.48 -17.57
C GLU A 18 -3.09 -7.73 -16.36
N GLU A 19 -1.83 -8.10 -16.63
CA GLU A 19 -0.81 -8.35 -15.61
C GLU A 19 0.11 -7.14 -15.40
N GLU A 20 0.02 -6.13 -16.27
CA GLU A 20 0.79 -4.90 -16.17
C GLU A 20 0.38 -4.07 -14.94
N ALA A 21 1.31 -3.25 -14.46
CA ALA A 21 1.08 -2.39 -13.30
C ALA A 21 -0.15 -1.48 -13.45
N SER A 22 -0.48 -1.06 -14.68
CA SER A 22 -1.65 -0.23 -15.02
C SER A 22 -2.99 -0.95 -14.92
N ALA A 23 -3.03 -2.29 -14.92
CA ALA A 23 -4.26 -3.06 -14.75
C ALA A 23 -4.71 -3.12 -13.28
N GLY A 24 -3.79 -2.81 -12.36
CA GLY A 24 -4.05 -2.72 -10.94
C GLY A 24 -4.61 -1.37 -10.50
N TYR A 25 -4.83 -1.20 -9.19
CA TYR A 25 -5.20 0.09 -8.62
C TYR A 25 -3.98 0.98 -8.38
N ASP A 26 -4.21 2.29 -8.43
CA ASP A 26 -3.17 3.32 -8.29
C ASP A 26 -2.58 3.37 -6.86
N ILE A 27 -1.43 4.04 -6.69
CA ILE A 27 -0.71 4.18 -5.41
C ILE A 27 -1.59 4.72 -4.29
N TRP A 28 -2.52 5.63 -4.61
CA TRP A 28 -3.49 6.15 -3.64
C TRP A 28 -4.45 5.07 -3.15
N GLY A 29 -4.75 4.08 -3.99
CA GLY A 29 -5.52 2.91 -3.61
C GLY A 29 -4.82 2.06 -2.55
N SER A 30 -3.49 1.98 -2.57
CA SER A 30 -2.73 1.32 -1.49
C SER A 30 -2.81 2.10 -0.19
N LEU A 31 -2.66 3.43 -0.26
CA LEU A 31 -2.75 4.31 0.91
C LEU A 31 -4.11 4.22 1.60
N LEU A 32 -5.20 4.20 0.83
CA LEU A 32 -6.56 4.17 1.36
C LEU A 32 -6.97 2.81 1.92
N ARG A 33 -6.43 1.70 1.38
CA ARG A 33 -6.74 0.34 1.86
C ARG A 33 -5.88 -0.04 3.04
N GLN A 34 -4.57 -0.11 2.81
CA GLN A 34 -3.61 -0.73 3.72
C GLN A 34 -2.66 0.29 4.38
N GLY A 35 -2.88 1.58 4.12
CA GLY A 35 -2.20 2.66 4.82
C GLY A 35 -0.84 3.04 4.24
N PRO A 36 -0.03 3.78 5.03
CA PRO A 36 1.14 4.48 4.50
C PRO A 36 2.30 3.56 4.13
N ASN A 37 2.44 2.39 4.76
CA ASN A 37 3.59 1.51 4.51
C ASN A 37 3.65 0.98 3.06
N PRO A 38 2.59 0.34 2.53
CA PRO A 38 2.60 -0.08 1.12
C PRO A 38 2.67 1.11 0.16
N PHE A 39 2.09 2.27 0.51
CA PHE A 39 2.24 3.49 -0.27
C PHE A 39 3.71 3.94 -0.39
N ILE A 40 4.44 4.00 0.73
CA ILE A 40 5.86 4.36 0.75
C ILE A 40 6.69 3.35 -0.05
N GLN A 41 6.41 2.05 0.11
CA GLN A 41 7.08 0.99 -0.64
C GLN A 41 6.87 1.15 -2.15
N ARG A 42 5.64 1.43 -2.61
CA ARG A 42 5.36 1.68 -4.03
C ARG A 42 6.05 2.94 -4.58
N LEU A 43 6.34 3.93 -3.72
CA LEU A 43 7.04 5.16 -4.14
C LEU A 43 8.55 4.99 -4.26
N PHE A 44 9.17 4.26 -3.32
CA PHE A 44 10.64 4.18 -3.23
C PHE A 44 11.23 2.84 -3.66
N GLN A 45 10.42 1.78 -3.73
CA GLN A 45 10.80 0.40 -4.05
C GLN A 45 9.80 -0.20 -5.05
N ALA A 46 9.48 0.57 -6.10
CA ALA A 46 8.45 0.22 -7.08
C ALA A 46 8.76 -1.09 -7.81
N ASP A 47 10.03 -1.32 -8.15
CA ASP A 47 10.49 -2.53 -8.81
C ASP A 47 10.33 -3.76 -7.91
N GLU A 48 10.79 -3.70 -6.66
CA GLU A 48 10.67 -4.81 -5.70
C GLU A 48 9.21 -5.13 -5.40
N TYR A 49 8.38 -4.08 -5.25
CA TYR A 49 6.95 -4.22 -5.08
C TYR A 49 6.32 -4.95 -6.28
N GLU A 50 6.61 -4.51 -7.50
CA GLU A 50 6.08 -5.09 -8.74
C GLU A 50 6.45 -6.56 -8.87
N GLN A 51 7.72 -6.90 -8.57
CA GLN A 51 8.20 -8.28 -8.56
C GLN A 51 7.46 -9.14 -7.52
N GLY A 52 7.15 -8.57 -6.34
CA GLY A 52 6.34 -9.21 -5.32
C GLY A 52 4.92 -9.53 -5.82
N VAL A 53 4.26 -8.56 -6.43
CA VAL A 53 2.90 -8.74 -6.94
C VAL A 53 2.87 -9.77 -8.07
N LEU A 54 3.77 -9.71 -9.05
CA LEU A 54 3.81 -10.67 -10.14
C LEU A 54 4.10 -12.10 -9.64
N LYS A 55 4.94 -12.23 -8.61
CA LYS A 55 5.18 -13.51 -7.94
C LYS A 55 3.92 -14.06 -7.26
N PHE A 56 3.13 -13.20 -6.60
CA PHE A 56 1.85 -13.58 -6.01
C PHE A 56 0.83 -14.01 -7.07
N MET A 57 0.71 -13.24 -8.16
CA MET A 57 -0.15 -13.61 -9.29
C MET A 57 0.22 -14.98 -9.87
N ALA A 58 1.52 -15.25 -10.05
CA ALA A 58 1.97 -16.53 -10.60
C ALA A 58 1.80 -17.71 -9.63
N GLY A 59 2.03 -17.48 -8.34
CA GLY A 59 1.90 -18.51 -7.30
C GLY A 59 0.46 -18.90 -7.01
N ASP A 60 -0.39 -17.89 -6.79
CA ASP A 60 -1.77 -18.07 -6.32
C ASP A 60 -2.78 -18.04 -7.46
N LYS A 61 -2.34 -17.70 -8.69
CA LYS A 61 -3.16 -17.63 -9.91
C LYS A 61 -4.35 -16.68 -9.78
N VAL A 62 -4.15 -15.59 -9.06
CA VAL A 62 -5.12 -14.52 -8.83
C VAL A 62 -4.92 -13.38 -9.82
N ASP A 63 -5.94 -12.54 -9.95
CA ASP A 63 -5.86 -11.32 -10.75
C ASP A 63 -4.93 -10.28 -10.13
N ARG A 64 -4.59 -9.26 -10.93
CA ARG A 64 -3.65 -8.20 -10.55
C ARG A 64 -4.10 -7.42 -9.31
N ASN A 65 -5.38 -7.09 -9.21
CA ASN A 65 -5.90 -6.31 -8.09
C ASN A 65 -5.84 -7.11 -6.79
N THR A 66 -6.25 -8.38 -6.82
CA THR A 66 -6.13 -9.28 -5.68
C THR A 66 -4.68 -9.44 -5.24
N ALA A 67 -3.76 -9.68 -6.18
CA ALA A 67 -2.34 -9.80 -5.85
C ALA A 67 -1.74 -8.51 -5.25
N GLN A 68 -2.15 -7.33 -5.73
CA GLN A 68 -1.73 -6.05 -5.13
C GLN A 68 -2.28 -5.90 -3.71
N ALA A 69 -3.55 -6.26 -3.49
CA ALA A 69 -4.17 -6.15 -2.17
C ALA A 69 -3.53 -7.10 -1.15
N GLU A 70 -3.19 -8.32 -1.57
CA GLU A 70 -2.45 -9.30 -0.78
C GLU A 70 -1.03 -8.82 -0.46
N MET A 71 -0.32 -8.25 -1.45
CA MET A 71 1.01 -7.68 -1.24
C MET A 71 0.95 -6.49 -0.28
N ASP A 72 -0.05 -5.63 -0.42
CA ASP A 72 -0.24 -4.48 0.47
C ASP A 72 -0.56 -4.93 1.90
N ALA A 73 -1.39 -5.96 2.07
CA ALA A 73 -1.71 -6.56 3.36
C ALA A 73 -0.46 -7.17 4.03
N TYR A 74 0.34 -7.92 3.25
CA TYR A 74 1.61 -8.46 3.70
C TYR A 74 2.57 -7.36 4.18
N LEU A 75 2.70 -6.26 3.42
CA LEU A 75 3.56 -5.14 3.79
C LEU A 75 3.06 -4.41 5.04
N GLN A 76 1.74 -4.29 5.22
CA GLN A 76 1.18 -3.62 6.38
C GLN A 76 1.39 -4.42 7.67
N ASN A 77 1.07 -5.73 7.65
CA ASN A 77 1.22 -6.60 8.81
C ASN A 77 1.53 -8.05 8.37
N PRO A 78 2.82 -8.39 8.21
CA PRO A 78 3.23 -9.72 7.74
C PRO A 78 2.76 -10.87 8.64
N ASN A 79 2.69 -10.62 9.96
CA ASN A 79 2.33 -11.63 10.95
C ASN A 79 0.84 -11.98 10.87
N ASP A 80 -0.02 -10.97 10.78
CA ASP A 80 -1.46 -11.17 10.65
C ASP A 80 -1.82 -11.78 9.31
N TRP A 81 -1.18 -11.30 8.23
CA TRP A 81 -1.33 -11.87 6.90
C TRP A 81 -0.95 -13.35 6.86
N ALA A 82 0.20 -13.73 7.42
CA ALA A 82 0.63 -15.12 7.49
C ALA A 82 -0.30 -15.98 8.36
N TYR A 83 -0.76 -15.43 9.50
CA TYR A 83 -1.72 -16.09 10.36
C TYR A 83 -3.03 -16.38 9.62
N ASN A 84 -3.57 -15.41 8.88
CA ASN A 84 -4.80 -15.57 8.10
C ASN A 84 -4.65 -16.68 7.06
N ARG A 85 -3.50 -16.73 6.39
CA ARG A 85 -3.22 -17.71 5.34
C ARG A 85 -3.01 -19.12 5.88
N VAL A 86 -2.34 -19.28 7.02
CA VAL A 86 -2.12 -20.58 7.67
C VAL A 86 -3.42 -21.15 8.21
N ASN A 87 -4.31 -20.31 8.74
CA ASN A 87 -5.60 -20.73 9.30
C ASN A 87 -6.72 -20.81 8.25
N GLY A 88 -6.47 -20.43 7.00
CA GLY A 88 -7.45 -20.50 5.91
C GLY A 88 -8.57 -19.47 6.00
N TYR A 89 -8.32 -18.32 6.65
CA TYR A 89 -9.28 -17.22 6.68
C TYR A 89 -9.30 -16.51 5.32
N ASN A 90 -10.48 -16.43 4.71
CA ASN A 90 -10.71 -15.65 3.47
C ASN A 90 -10.92 -14.19 3.84
N VAL A 91 -9.82 -13.45 3.99
CA VAL A 91 -9.86 -12.01 4.25
C VAL A 91 -9.89 -11.27 2.93
N ASP A 92 -10.86 -10.37 2.77
CA ASP A 92 -10.95 -9.49 1.61
C ASP A 92 -10.16 -8.21 1.87
N TYR A 93 -9.04 -8.04 1.15
CA TYR A 93 -8.18 -6.86 1.24
C TYR A 93 -8.47 -5.82 0.14
N LEU A 94 -9.37 -6.13 -0.81
CA LEU A 94 -9.71 -5.25 -1.94
C LEU A 94 -10.76 -4.21 -1.57
N THR A 95 -11.70 -4.60 -0.72
CA THR A 95 -12.80 -3.72 -0.34
C THR A 95 -12.32 -2.59 0.55
N LEU A 96 -12.59 -1.37 0.11
CA LEU A 96 -12.33 -0.18 0.91
C LEU A 96 -13.35 -0.11 2.04
N ASN A 97 -12.88 -0.15 3.28
CA ASN A 97 -13.73 0.05 4.44
C ASN A 97 -14.01 1.55 4.64
N PRO A 98 -15.26 2.04 4.45
CA PRO A 98 -15.57 3.47 4.54
C PRO A 98 -15.28 4.06 5.93
N LYS A 99 -15.40 3.23 6.99
CA LYS A 99 -15.08 3.66 8.35
C LYS A 99 -13.59 3.94 8.52
N GLN A 100 -12.74 3.12 7.92
CA GLN A 100 -11.28 3.28 7.96
C GLN A 100 -10.85 4.52 7.18
N ILE A 101 -11.41 4.72 5.98
CA ILE A 101 -11.17 5.95 5.19
C ILE A 101 -11.56 7.19 6.02
N GLY A 102 -12.77 7.20 6.59
CA GLY A 102 -13.25 8.32 7.39
C GLY A 102 -12.34 8.62 8.58
N LEU A 103 -11.88 7.59 9.27
CA LEU A 103 -10.95 7.73 10.40
C LEU A 103 -9.59 8.28 9.96
N THR A 104 -9.02 7.77 8.86
CA THR A 104 -7.75 8.25 8.30
C THR A 104 -7.84 9.72 7.87
N LEU A 105 -8.93 10.11 7.20
CA LEU A 105 -9.16 11.50 6.81
C LEU A 105 -9.33 12.42 8.03
N ALA A 106 -10.03 11.97 9.07
CA ALA A 106 -10.21 12.72 10.31
C ALA A 106 -8.86 12.94 11.03
N TRP A 107 -8.04 11.89 11.14
CA TRP A 107 -6.70 12.01 11.71
C TRP A 107 -5.80 12.90 10.85
N ALA A 108 -5.85 12.78 9.52
CA ALA A 108 -5.08 13.65 8.64
C ALA A 108 -5.48 15.12 8.81
N ALA A 109 -6.77 15.42 8.91
CA ALA A 109 -7.28 16.78 9.11
C ALA A 109 -6.86 17.40 10.45
N ILE A 110 -6.56 16.58 11.48
CA ILE A 110 -6.08 17.06 12.78
C ILE A 110 -4.54 17.10 12.83
N ILE A 111 -3.88 16.03 12.42
CA ILE A 111 -2.44 15.84 12.58
C ILE A 111 -1.65 16.68 11.59
N VAL A 112 -2.09 16.81 10.34
CA VAL A 112 -1.35 17.57 9.32
C VAL A 112 -1.25 19.04 9.69
N PRO A 113 -2.33 19.75 10.10
CA PRO A 113 -2.21 21.13 10.56
C PRO A 113 -1.33 21.28 11.80
N LEU A 114 -1.43 20.35 12.76
CA LEU A 114 -0.63 20.41 13.99
C LEU A 114 0.87 20.19 13.72
N LEU A 115 1.22 19.20 12.90
CA LEU A 115 2.60 18.97 12.46
C LEU A 115 3.12 20.13 11.63
N GLY A 116 2.32 20.63 10.68
CA GLY A 116 2.67 21.79 9.87
C GLY A 116 2.95 23.02 10.74
N ARG A 117 2.13 23.26 11.76
CA ARG A 117 2.34 24.34 12.73
C ARG A 117 3.61 24.13 13.54
N ALA A 118 3.85 22.91 14.04
CA ALA A 118 5.05 22.59 14.81
C ALA A 118 6.33 22.79 13.99
N ILE A 119 6.34 22.34 12.74
CA ILE A 119 7.47 22.53 11.80
C ILE A 119 7.67 24.02 11.52
N TYR A 120 6.60 24.74 11.19
CA TYR A 120 6.65 26.19 10.95
C TYR A 120 7.26 26.92 12.15
N CYS A 121 6.74 26.70 13.35
CA CYS A 121 7.25 27.32 14.58
C CYS A 121 8.69 26.89 14.90
N GLY A 122 9.07 25.65 14.60
CA GLY A 122 10.45 25.18 14.74
C GLY A 122 11.43 25.93 13.82
N ILE A 123 10.99 26.24 12.59
CA ILE A 123 11.78 26.99 11.60
C ILE A 123 11.82 28.48 11.94
N THR A 124 10.69 29.08 12.32
CA THR A 124 10.59 30.52 12.58
C THR A 124 10.95 30.92 14.02
N ARG A 125 11.12 29.94 14.92
CA ARG A 125 11.25 30.13 16.38
C ARG A 125 10.06 30.85 17.02
N ASP A 126 8.91 30.84 16.36
CA ASP A 126 7.66 31.40 16.90
C ASP A 126 7.05 30.50 17.97
N ASN A 127 6.24 31.09 18.84
CA ASN A 127 5.56 30.35 19.90
C ASN A 127 4.46 29.45 19.31
N VAL A 128 4.55 28.14 19.53
CA VAL A 128 3.60 27.12 19.02
C VAL A 128 2.16 27.40 19.45
N TRP A 129 1.99 28.01 20.62
CA TRP A 129 0.70 28.32 21.23
C TRP A 129 0.13 29.70 20.87
N ALA A 130 0.83 30.49 20.06
CA ALA A 130 0.26 31.71 19.49
C ALA A 130 -0.76 31.29 18.43
N ILE A 131 -1.98 31.00 18.85
CA ILE A 131 -3.15 30.93 17.98
C ILE A 131 -3.35 32.36 17.44
N LEU A 132 -3.82 32.47 16.18
CA LEU A 132 -4.12 33.70 15.42
C LEU A 132 -4.53 34.91 16.30
N PRO A 133 -4.21 36.16 15.87
CA PRO A 133 -4.40 37.38 16.66
C PRO A 133 -5.77 37.51 17.35
#